data_AF-A0A5C4TDC6-F1
#
_entry.id   AF-A0A5C4TDC6-F1
#
_cell.length_a   1.000
_cell.length_b   1.000
_cell.length_c   1.000
_cell.angle_alpha   90.00
_cell.angle_beta   90.00
_cell.angle_gamma   90.00
#
_symmetry.space_group_name_H-M   'P 1'
#
loop_
_entity.id
_entity.type
_entity.pdbx_description
1 polymer ?
#
loop_
_entity_poly.entity_id
_entity_poly.type
_entity_poly.pdbx_seq_one_letter_code
_entity_poly.pdbx_strand_id
1 'polypeptide(L)'
;MSEYPDGSTLHEATSGKWHRLEKGIRKGTFLIEFSDTLLVNIHVNAKSIHLLMLEDDIFRYMGDFSFEGLEDHRKFLFYSLGIDHVHFNNGDIRVDNPDCSMSTVFVKLSHDKRKETGDKLQGL
;
A
#
# COMPACT_ATOMS: atom_id res chain seq x y z
N MET A 1 -7.25 -23.33 -11.86
CA MET A 1 -7.36 -21.86 -12.04
C MET A 1 -7.24 -21.60 -13.53
N SER A 2 -8.20 -20.92 -14.15
CA SER A 2 -8.10 -20.56 -15.57
C SER A 2 -7.19 -19.34 -15.68
N GLU A 3 -5.97 -19.54 -16.15
CA GLU A 3 -5.11 -18.44 -16.56
C GLU A 3 -5.71 -17.85 -17.84
N TYR A 4 -5.95 -16.54 -17.84
CA TYR A 4 -6.33 -15.83 -19.06
C TYR A 4 -5.15 -15.85 -20.06
N PRO A 5 -5.37 -15.58 -21.37
CA PRO A 5 -4.29 -15.55 -22.36
C PRO A 5 -3.14 -14.58 -22.03
N ASP A 6 -3.41 -13.54 -21.25
CA ASP A 6 -2.40 -12.58 -20.76
C ASP A 6 -1.70 -13.00 -19.45
N GLY A 7 -2.05 -14.16 -18.90
CA GLY A 7 -1.49 -14.71 -17.67
C GLY A 7 -2.03 -14.08 -16.39
N SER A 8 -3.05 -13.22 -16.47
CA SER A 8 -3.79 -12.75 -15.29
C SER A 8 -4.59 -13.89 -14.66
N THR A 9 -4.95 -13.71 -13.38
CA THR A 9 -5.61 -14.74 -12.56
C THR A 9 -6.78 -14.16 -11.79
N LEU A 10 -7.80 -14.98 -11.53
CA LEU A 10 -8.96 -14.59 -10.71
C LEU A 10 -8.71 -14.87 -9.22
N HIS A 11 -9.00 -13.88 -8.39
CA HIS A 11 -8.91 -13.97 -6.94
C HIS A 11 -10.20 -13.47 -6.31
N GLU A 12 -10.71 -14.24 -5.37
CA GLU A 12 -11.87 -13.86 -4.56
C GLU A 12 -11.43 -12.93 -3.44
N ALA A 13 -12.10 -11.79 -3.35
CA ALA A 13 -11.94 -10.84 -2.26
C ALA A 13 -12.77 -11.23 -1.04
N THR A 14 -12.52 -10.59 0.10
CA THR A 14 -13.20 -10.86 1.38
C THR A 14 -14.71 -10.61 1.31
N SER A 15 -15.18 -9.82 0.34
CA SER A 15 -16.60 -9.62 0.08
C SER A 15 -17.29 -10.80 -0.63
N GLY A 16 -16.52 -11.74 -1.20
CA GLY A 16 -17.01 -12.80 -2.09
C GLY A 16 -17.03 -12.42 -3.58
N LYS A 17 -16.70 -11.18 -3.94
CA LYS A 17 -16.53 -10.79 -5.35
C LYS A 17 -15.20 -11.31 -5.91
N TRP A 18 -15.20 -11.65 -7.19
CA TRP A 18 -14.02 -12.11 -7.91
C TRP A 18 -13.40 -10.99 -8.72
N HIS A 19 -12.09 -10.80 -8.57
CA HIS A 19 -11.32 -9.77 -9.25
C HIS A 19 -10.20 -10.39 -10.06
N ARG A 20 -9.90 -9.78 -11.21
CA ARG A 20 -8.83 -10.21 -12.08
C ARG A 20 -7.54 -9.46 -11.72
N LEU A 21 -6.50 -10.19 -11.35
CA LEU A 21 -5.21 -9.63 -10.96
C LEU A 21 -4.17 -9.90 -12.04
N GLU A 22 -3.28 -8.93 -12.27
CA GLU A 22 -2.19 -9.03 -13.24
C GLU A 22 -1.26 -10.23 -12.97
N LYS A 23 -0.56 -10.67 -14.02
CA LYS A 23 0.39 -11.77 -13.92
C LYS A 23 1.48 -11.46 -12.88
N GLY A 24 1.68 -12.38 -11.94
CA GLY A 24 2.75 -12.28 -10.94
C GLY A 24 2.29 -11.76 -9.58
N ILE A 25 1.11 -11.15 -9.48
CA ILE A 25 0.50 -10.84 -8.17
C ILE A 25 0.08 -12.16 -7.52
N ARG A 26 0.67 -12.43 -6.35
CA ARG A 26 0.34 -13.61 -5.55
C ARG A 26 -0.91 -13.34 -4.72
N LYS A 27 -1.70 -14.40 -4.48
CA LYS A 27 -2.81 -14.35 -3.52
C LYS A 27 -2.26 -13.99 -2.13
N GLY A 28 -2.75 -12.91 -1.53
CA GLY A 28 -2.47 -12.57 -0.15
C GLY A 28 -3.28 -13.41 0.83
N THR A 29 -3.09 -13.13 2.11
CA THR A 29 -3.92 -13.65 3.19
C THR A 29 -5.34 -13.10 3.07
N PHE A 30 -5.47 -11.82 2.71
CA PHE A 30 -6.74 -11.15 2.46
C PHE A 30 -6.64 -10.30 1.21
N LEU A 31 -7.69 -10.28 0.41
CA LEU A 31 -7.88 -9.32 -0.66
C LEU A 31 -9.12 -8.50 -0.32
N ILE A 32 -8.95 -7.22 -0.05
CA ILE A 32 -10.00 -6.34 0.46
C ILE A 32 -10.30 -5.27 -0.59
N GLU A 33 -11.58 -5.09 -0.91
CA GLU A 33 -12.03 -3.95 -1.71
C GLU A 33 -12.14 -2.70 -0.84
N PHE A 34 -11.33 -1.69 -1.15
CA PHE A 34 -11.48 -0.36 -0.55
C PHE A 34 -12.38 0.54 -1.40
N SER A 35 -12.33 0.36 -2.73
CA SER A 35 -13.25 0.99 -3.69
C SER A 35 -13.39 0.10 -4.92
N ASP A 36 -14.20 0.52 -5.89
CA ASP A 36 -14.33 -0.17 -7.19
C ASP A 36 -13.03 -0.17 -8.01
N THR A 37 -12.10 0.73 -7.69
CA THR A 37 -10.82 0.92 -8.43
C THR A 37 -9.59 0.59 -7.60
N LEU A 38 -9.75 0.25 -6.32
CA LEU A 38 -8.64 0.02 -5.39
C LEU A 38 -8.87 -1.25 -4.57
N LEU A 39 -7.95 -2.20 -4.72
CA LEU A 39 -7.84 -3.37 -3.86
C LEU A 39 -6.61 -3.26 -2.97
N VAL A 40 -6.74 -3.85 -1.78
CA VAL A 40 -5.66 -4.01 -0.82
C VAL A 40 -5.43 -5.50 -0.60
N ASN A 41 -4.27 -5.97 -1.03
CA ASN A 41 -3.87 -7.37 -0.92
C ASN A 41 -2.87 -7.54 0.23
N ILE A 42 -3.34 -8.06 1.36
CA ILE A 42 -2.59 -8.15 2.61
C ILE A 42 -1.84 -9.46 2.67
N HIS A 43 -0.52 -9.40 2.83
CA HIS A 43 0.35 -10.55 3.00
C HIS A 43 0.88 -10.62 4.43
N VAL A 44 0.17 -11.33 5.33
CA VAL A 44 0.53 -11.38 6.76
C VAL A 44 1.92 -12.00 6.97
N ASN A 45 2.21 -13.11 6.27
CA ASN A 45 3.51 -13.79 6.39
C ASN A 45 4.67 -12.98 5.82
N ALA A 46 4.42 -12.18 4.79
CA ALA A 46 5.43 -11.32 4.17
C ALA A 46 5.52 -9.96 4.86
N LYS A 47 4.68 -9.68 5.87
CA LYS A 47 4.57 -8.38 6.53
C LYS A 47 4.47 -7.23 5.52
N SER A 48 3.63 -7.40 4.50
CA SER A 48 3.41 -6.39 3.46
C SER A 48 1.94 -6.24 3.10
N ILE A 49 1.59 -5.08 2.58
CA ILE A 49 0.25 -4.77 2.06
C ILE A 49 0.43 -4.19 0.67
N HIS A 50 -0.01 -4.91 -0.36
CA HIS A 50 0.06 -4.43 -1.74
C HIS A 50 -1.17 -3.57 -2.05
N LEU A 51 -0.93 -2.46 -2.75
CA LEU A 51 -1.95 -1.60 -3.32
C LEU A 51 -2.13 -1.94 -4.79
N LEU A 52 -3.34 -2.35 -5.17
CA LEU A 52 -3.65 -2.71 -6.54
C LEU A 52 -4.69 -1.74 -7.09
N MET A 53 -4.42 -1.12 -8.24
CA MET A 53 -5.39 -0.24 -8.90
C MET A 53 -5.90 -0.87 -10.19
N LEU A 54 -7.16 -0.59 -10.49
CA LEU A 54 -7.83 -1.08 -11.70
C LEU A 54 -7.32 -0.34 -12.95
N GLU A 55 -6.86 -1.09 -13.94
CA GLU A 55 -6.50 -0.62 -15.27
C GLU A 55 -6.96 -1.66 -16.32
N ASP A 56 -7.81 -1.25 -17.26
CA ASP A 56 -8.36 -2.12 -18.32
C ASP A 56 -8.98 -3.45 -17.80
N ASP A 57 -9.86 -3.36 -16.79
CA ASP A 57 -10.50 -4.51 -16.12
C ASP A 57 -9.54 -5.49 -15.42
N ILE A 58 -8.28 -5.10 -15.21
CA ILE A 58 -7.27 -5.87 -14.50
C ILE A 58 -6.71 -5.02 -13.35
N PHE A 59 -6.68 -5.56 -12.14
CA PHE A 59 -6.00 -4.92 -11.03
C PHE A 59 -4.49 -5.16 -11.12
N ARG A 60 -3.74 -4.06 -11.14
CA ARG A 60 -2.29 -4.03 -11.30
C ARG A 60 -1.60 -3.45 -10.07
N TYR A 61 -0.39 -3.90 -9.83
CA TYR A 61 0.39 -3.53 -8.67
C TYR A 61 0.92 -2.10 -8.79
N MET A 62 0.56 -1.24 -7.84
CA MET A 62 1.03 0.15 -7.79
C MET A 62 2.15 0.35 -6.79
N GLY A 63 2.24 -0.52 -5.79
CA GLY A 63 3.18 -0.39 -4.69
C GLY A 63 2.74 -1.20 -3.49
N ASP A 64 3.54 -1.15 -2.45
CA ASP A 64 3.26 -1.82 -1.19
C ASP A 64 3.71 -1.00 0.01
N PHE A 65 3.04 -1.29 1.11
CA PHE A 65 3.54 -0.99 2.43
C PHE A 65 4.25 -2.21 2.97
N SER A 66 5.56 -2.09 3.19
CA SER A 66 6.38 -3.12 3.83
C SER A 66 6.67 -2.74 5.27
N PHE A 67 6.51 -3.74 6.15
CA PHE A 67 6.71 -3.63 7.59
C PHE A 67 7.94 -4.43 8.05
N GLU A 68 8.86 -4.72 7.13
CA GLU A 68 10.16 -5.30 7.45
C GLU A 68 10.93 -4.38 8.42
N GLY A 69 11.26 -4.90 9.61
CA GLY A 69 11.93 -4.12 10.67
C GLY A 69 11.00 -3.25 11.53
N LEU A 70 9.67 -3.46 11.46
CA LEU A 70 8.72 -2.78 12.36
C LEU A 70 9.02 -3.09 13.84
N GLU A 71 9.34 -4.34 14.18
CA GLU A 71 9.64 -4.75 15.56
C GLU A 71 10.96 -4.17 16.07
N ASP A 72 12.03 -4.28 15.28
CA ASP A 72 13.38 -3.92 15.71
C ASP A 72 13.65 -2.41 15.65
N HIS A 73 13.01 -1.73 14.70
CA HIS A 73 13.34 -0.36 14.36
C HIS A 73 12.14 0.58 14.31
N ARG A 74 10.91 0.05 14.49
CA ARG A 74 9.65 0.81 14.35
C ARG A 74 9.57 1.52 13.01
N LYS A 75 10.04 0.83 11.97
CA LYS A 75 10.11 1.33 10.60
C LYS A 75 8.94 0.80 9.78
N PHE A 76 8.47 1.67 8.91
CA PHE A 76 7.52 1.38 7.86
C PHE A 76 8.07 1.94 6.56
N LEU A 77 7.94 1.15 5.50
CA LEU A 77 8.39 1.47 4.17
C LEU A 77 7.16 1.56 3.28
N PHE A 78 6.96 2.70 2.63
CA PHE A 78 6.06 2.75 1.50
C PHE A 78 6.89 2.71 0.22
N TYR A 79 6.78 1.59 -0.49
CA TYR A 79 7.38 1.38 -1.78
C TYR A 79 6.30 1.58 -2.84
N SER A 80 6.56 2.37 -3.87
CA SER A 80 5.62 2.44 -4.98
C SER A 80 6.31 2.70 -6.31
N LEU A 81 5.73 2.08 -7.34
CA LEU A 81 6.15 2.19 -8.73
C LEU A 81 5.57 3.43 -9.42
N GLY A 82 4.66 4.15 -8.75
CA GLY A 82 3.90 5.26 -9.34
C GLY A 82 3.57 6.37 -8.35
N ILE A 83 4.43 6.64 -7.37
CA ILE A 83 4.28 7.86 -6.54
C ILE A 83 4.56 9.05 -7.44
N ASP A 84 3.55 9.86 -7.73
CA ASP A 84 3.75 11.17 -8.35
C ASP A 84 4.21 12.20 -7.30
N HIS A 85 3.54 12.20 -6.13
CA HIS A 85 3.89 13.07 -5.02
C HIS A 85 3.38 12.53 -3.67
N VAL A 86 3.91 13.06 -2.57
CA VAL A 86 3.47 12.80 -1.18
C VAL A 86 3.02 14.11 -0.53
N HIS A 87 1.79 14.15 -0.02
CA HIS A 87 1.27 15.27 0.76
C HIS A 87 1.33 14.99 2.25
N PHE A 88 1.70 16.02 3.03
CA PHE A 88 1.52 16.02 4.47
C PHE A 88 0.23 16.75 4.86
N ASN A 89 -0.24 16.58 6.11
CA ASN A 89 -1.47 17.22 6.60
C ASN A 89 -1.50 18.75 6.45
N ASN A 90 -0.33 19.40 6.38
CA ASN A 90 -0.25 20.76 5.87
C ASN A 90 -0.18 20.68 4.34
N GLY A 91 -1.24 21.07 3.64
CA GLY A 91 -1.35 20.98 2.18
C GLY A 91 -0.24 21.70 1.42
N ASP A 92 0.46 22.63 2.08
CA ASP A 92 1.61 23.36 1.54
C ASP A 92 2.91 22.55 1.53
N ILE A 93 2.95 21.39 2.21
CA ILE A 93 4.11 20.50 2.22
C ILE A 93 3.86 19.32 1.30
N ARG A 94 4.51 19.37 0.14
CA ARG A 94 4.48 18.38 -0.92
C ARG A 94 5.91 17.92 -1.24
N VAL A 95 6.10 16.61 -1.38
CA VAL A 95 7.35 16.02 -1.87
C VAL A 95 7.05 15.38 -3.22
N ASP A 96 7.64 15.93 -4.28
CA ASP A 96 7.45 15.50 -5.66
C ASP A 96 8.42 14.41 -6.10
N ASN A 97 7.97 13.53 -7.00
CA ASN A 97 8.79 12.56 -7.71
C ASN A 97 8.78 12.86 -9.23
N PRO A 98 9.43 13.95 -9.67
CA PRO A 98 9.35 14.45 -11.04
C PRO A 98 9.90 13.48 -12.09
N ASP A 99 10.78 12.56 -11.68
CA ASP A 99 11.42 11.59 -12.57
C ASP A 99 10.59 10.30 -12.75
N CYS A 100 9.41 10.22 -12.13
CA CYS A 100 8.54 9.02 -12.11
C CYS A 100 9.33 7.76 -11.72
N SER A 101 10.30 7.92 -10.83
CA SER A 101 11.22 6.86 -10.43
C SER A 101 10.64 6.04 -9.29
N MET A 102 11.05 4.78 -9.21
CA MET A 102 10.71 3.91 -8.09
C MET A 102 11.15 4.58 -6.78
N SER A 103 10.19 4.87 -5.90
CA SER A 103 10.40 5.68 -4.72
C SER A 103 10.04 4.92 -3.45
N THR A 104 10.84 5.14 -2.40
CA THR A 104 10.60 4.58 -1.07
C THR A 104 10.49 5.70 -0.05
N VAL A 105 9.33 5.80 0.60
CA VAL A 105 9.14 6.69 1.75
C VAL A 105 9.43 5.92 3.02
N PHE A 106 10.37 6.45 3.81
CA PHE A 106 10.77 5.88 5.08
C PHE A 106 10.06 6.61 6.22
N VAL A 107 9.32 5.86 7.04
CA VAL A 107 8.65 6.42 8.22
C VAL A 107 9.11 5.67 9.47
N LYS A 108 9.50 6.41 10.51
CA LYS A 108 9.85 5.87 11.82
C LYS A 108 8.82 6.29 12.86
N LEU A 109 8.23 5.32 13.55
CA LEU A 109 7.26 5.57 14.61
C LEU A 109 7.97 5.85 15.94
N SER A 110 7.54 6.89 16.65
CA SER A 110 8.08 7.28 17.96
C SER A 110 6.95 7.52 18.96
N HIS A 111 7.00 6.77 20.07
CA HIS A 111 6.06 6.97 21.19
C HIS A 111 6.26 8.33 21.86
N ASP A 112 7.51 8.79 21.99
CA ASP A 112 7.82 10.09 22.60
C ASP A 112 7.18 11.22 21.79
N LYS A 113 7.31 11.17 20.45
CA LYS A 113 6.68 12.16 19.57
C LYS A 113 5.15 12.09 19.60
N ARG A 114 4.58 10.89 19.72
CA ARG A 114 3.13 10.72 19.93
C ARG A 114 2.67 11.36 21.24
N LYS A 115 3.44 11.23 22.33
CA LYS A 115 3.12 11.85 23.62
C LYS A 115 3.24 13.38 23.55
N GLU A 116 4.36 13.90 23.06
CA GLU A 116 4.57 15.35 22.86
C GLU A 116 3.42 15.99 22.06
N THR A 117 2.96 15.31 21.01
CA THR A 117 1.85 15.79 20.18
C THR A 117 0.52 15.74 20.94
N GLY A 118 0.27 14.68 21.70
CA GLY A 118 -0.91 14.56 22.54
C GLY A 118 -1.00 15.66 23.59
N ASP A 119 0.11 15.93 24.29
CA ASP A 119 0.19 16.97 25.32
C ASP A 119 -0.10 18.36 24.71
N LYS A 120 0.53 18.69 23.57
CA LYS A 120 0.27 19.93 22.82
C LYS A 120 -1.20 20.11 22.43
N LEU A 121 -1.84 19.05 21.94
CA LEU A 121 -3.25 19.09 21.52
C LEU A 121 -4.20 19.26 22.71
N GLN A 122 -3.79 18.82 23.91
CA GLN A 122 -4.54 18.98 25.16
C GLN A 122 -4.23 20.30 25.87
N GLY A 123 -3.26 21.09 25.37
CA GLY A 123 -2.82 22.34 25.99
C GLY A 123 -1.96 22.15 27.24
N LEU A 124 -1.33 20.97 27.39
CA LEU A 124 -0.44 20.59 28.50
C LEU A 124 1.04 20.78 28.15
#